data_AF-A0A428ZER6-F1
#
_entry.id   AF-A0A428ZER6-F1
#
_cell.length_a   1.000
_cell.length_b   1.000
_cell.length_c   1.000
_cell.angle_alpha   90.00
_cell.angle_beta   90.00
_cell.angle_gamma   90.00
#
_symmetry.space_group_name_H-M   'P 1'
#
loop_
_entity.id
_entity.type
_entity.pdbx_description
1 polymer ?
#
loop_
_entity_poly.entity_id
_entity_poly.type
_entity_poly.pdbx_seq_one_letter_code
_entity_poly.pdbx_strand_id
1 'polypeptide(L)'
;MTLIRRLLRIAGQDQMRNIARSTADAVLGIPIPSRREPRAPGLTGSAEASRLLADLARAGWPAPALAQQLGINARTVSEVRDKRLRLRLDLALRIRRLHRELIGLDPVSQGIRPGDAARARAAAARRAAAVCHRREQSE
;
A
#
# COMPACT_ATOMS: atom_id res chain seq x y z
N MET A 1 -25.40 -12.75 -35.05
CA MET A 1 -25.31 -11.99 -33.78
C MET A 1 -24.25 -12.67 -32.91
N THR A 2 -22.96 -12.38 -33.15
CA THR A 2 -22.03 -11.53 -32.35
C THR A 2 -21.59 -12.13 -31.01
N LEU A 3 -20.29 -12.51 -30.90
CA LEU A 3 -19.32 -11.93 -29.96
C LEU A 3 -17.95 -12.67 -30.03
N ILE A 4 -17.21 -12.47 -31.13
CA ILE A 4 -15.76 -12.78 -31.20
C ILE A 4 -15.01 -11.50 -30.83
N ARG A 5 -15.00 -11.11 -29.54
CA ARG A 5 -14.22 -9.94 -29.05
C ARG A 5 -13.80 -10.13 -27.60
N ARG A 6 -12.94 -11.11 -27.28
CA ARG A 6 -12.26 -11.10 -25.96
C ARG A 6 -10.97 -11.92 -25.84
N LEU A 7 -10.05 -11.83 -26.80
CA LEU A 7 -8.72 -12.47 -26.67
C LEU A 7 -7.51 -11.57 -26.97
N LEU A 8 -7.69 -10.25 -27.05
CA LEU A 8 -6.60 -9.31 -27.40
C LEU A 8 -6.38 -8.20 -26.37
N ARG A 9 -6.30 -8.49 -25.06
CA ARG A 9 -6.04 -7.39 -24.11
C ARG A 9 -5.14 -7.62 -22.89
N ILE A 10 -4.32 -8.67 -22.85
CA ILE A 10 -3.37 -8.82 -21.72
C ILE A 10 -1.94 -9.21 -22.15
N ALA A 11 -1.73 -9.83 -23.32
CA ALA A 11 -0.38 -10.21 -23.76
C ALA A 11 0.48 -9.05 -24.34
N GLY A 12 -0.15 -7.96 -24.80
CA GLY A 12 0.56 -6.90 -25.55
C GLY A 12 1.34 -5.89 -24.71
N GLN A 13 1.02 -5.72 -23.42
CA GLN A 13 1.68 -4.67 -22.61
C GLN A 13 3.10 -5.05 -22.17
N ASP A 14 3.34 -6.33 -21.90
CA ASP A 14 4.68 -6.80 -21.54
C ASP A 14 5.60 -6.83 -22.77
N GLN A 15 5.05 -7.23 -23.92
CA GLN A 15 5.75 -7.19 -25.20
C GLN A 15 6.07 -5.75 -25.64
N MET A 16 5.12 -4.81 -25.55
CA MET A 16 5.38 -3.38 -25.84
C MET A 16 6.42 -2.79 -24.89
N ARG A 17 6.42 -3.15 -23.61
CA ARG A 17 7.44 -2.68 -22.66
C ARG A 17 8.83 -3.21 -22.98
N ASN A 18 8.93 -4.46 -23.41
CA ASN A 18 10.21 -5.03 -23.85
C ASN A 18 10.72 -4.38 -25.13
N ILE A 19 9.84 -4.14 -26.12
CA ILE A 19 10.18 -3.47 -27.37
C ILE A 19 10.65 -2.03 -27.09
N ALA A 20 9.89 -1.25 -26.32
CA ALA A 20 10.28 0.12 -25.96
C ALA A 20 11.61 0.18 -25.19
N ARG A 21 11.91 -0.84 -24.37
CA ARG A 21 13.16 -0.92 -23.61
C ARG A 21 14.35 -1.31 -24.49
N SER A 22 14.15 -2.23 -25.44
CA SER A 22 15.14 -2.59 -26.46
C SER A 22 15.46 -1.41 -27.39
N THR A 23 14.44 -0.64 -27.80
CA THR A 23 14.66 0.58 -28.61
C THR A 23 15.37 1.66 -27.81
N ALA A 24 15.04 1.85 -26.53
CA ALA A 24 15.72 2.83 -25.69
C ALA A 24 17.19 2.47 -25.41
N ASP A 25 17.51 1.20 -25.23
CA ASP A 25 18.89 0.70 -25.10
C ASP A 25 19.70 0.94 -26.37
N ALA A 26 19.12 0.61 -27.54
CA ALA A 26 19.75 0.82 -28.84
C ALA A 26 19.95 2.31 -29.21
N VAL A 27 19.04 3.20 -28.76
CA VAL A 27 19.11 4.64 -29.06
C VAL A 27 20.03 5.40 -28.10
N LEU A 28 20.07 5.01 -26.82
CA LEU A 28 20.84 5.72 -25.80
C LEU A 28 22.24 5.11 -25.58
N GLY A 29 22.51 3.91 -26.10
CA GLY A 29 23.81 3.24 -25.97
C GLY A 29 24.19 2.89 -24.53
N ILE A 30 23.23 2.96 -23.60
CA ILE A 30 23.43 2.71 -22.18
C ILE A 30 22.42 1.64 -21.77
N PRO A 31 22.88 0.45 -21.32
CA PRO A 31 22.00 -0.61 -20.86
C PRO A 31 21.15 -0.09 -19.71
N ILE A 32 19.84 0.01 -19.94
CA ILE A 32 18.88 0.39 -18.89
C ILE A 32 18.94 -0.72 -17.85
N PRO A 33 19.46 -0.45 -16.63
CA PRO A 33 19.67 -1.51 -15.66
C PRO A 33 18.33 -2.16 -15.31
N SER A 34 18.30 -3.49 -15.42
CA SER A 34 17.20 -4.33 -14.95
C SER A 34 16.84 -3.92 -13.54
N ARG A 35 15.63 -3.39 -13.37
CA ARG A 35 14.98 -2.93 -12.12
C ARG A 35 15.76 -3.38 -10.88
N ARG A 36 16.65 -2.51 -10.38
CA ARG A 36 17.52 -2.81 -9.25
C ARG A 36 16.66 -3.03 -8.01
N GLU A 37 16.52 -4.27 -7.55
CA GLU A 37 16.04 -4.51 -6.19
C GLU A 37 17.05 -3.86 -5.24
N PRO A 38 16.60 -3.00 -4.31
CA PRO A 38 17.50 -2.36 -3.36
C PRO A 38 18.13 -3.44 -2.47
N ARG A 39 19.41 -3.78 -2.76
CA ARG A 39 20.22 -4.78 -2.03
C ARG A 39 20.65 -4.35 -0.62
N ALA A 40 20.33 -3.13 -0.19
CA ALA A 40 20.62 -2.66 1.16
C ALA A 40 19.31 -2.55 1.97
N PRO A 41 19.17 -3.21 3.13
CA PRO A 41 18.03 -3.03 4.01
C PRO A 41 18.14 -1.66 4.71
N GLY A 42 17.84 -0.59 3.97
CA GLY A 42 17.73 0.75 4.53
C GLY A 42 16.59 0.78 5.54
N LEU A 43 16.89 1.02 6.81
CA LEU A 43 15.89 1.29 7.84
C LEU A 43 15.45 2.75 7.73
N THR A 44 14.17 2.97 7.45
CA THR A 44 13.54 4.29 7.35
C THR A 44 12.59 4.55 8.50
N GLY A 45 12.25 5.82 8.74
CA GLY A 45 11.27 6.21 9.73
C GLY A 45 9.88 5.71 9.37
N SER A 46 9.12 5.24 10.37
CA SER A 46 7.74 4.76 10.17
C SER A 46 6.69 5.86 10.10
N ALA A 47 7.03 7.14 10.32
CA ALA A 47 6.04 8.19 10.48
C ALA A 47 5.09 8.33 9.27
N GLU A 48 5.63 8.30 8.05
CA GLU A 48 4.81 8.33 6.83
C GLU A 48 3.94 7.06 6.73
N ALA A 49 4.54 5.88 6.90
CA ALA A 49 3.82 4.61 6.81
C ALA A 49 2.70 4.49 7.86
N SER A 50 2.95 4.94 9.10
CA SER A 50 1.97 5.01 10.19
C SER A 50 0.78 5.89 9.79
N ARG A 51 1.05 7.07 9.22
CA ARG A 51 0.01 7.99 8.75
C ARG A 51 -0.84 7.35 7.65
N LEU A 52 -0.21 6.73 6.65
CA LEU A 52 -0.91 6.07 5.55
C LEU A 52 -1.77 4.90 6.02
N LEU A 53 -1.29 4.08 6.97
CA LEU A 53 -2.09 3.01 7.56
C LEU A 53 -3.24 3.55 8.42
N ALA A 54 -3.06 4.69 9.08
CA ALA A 54 -4.12 5.36 9.82
C ALA A 54 -5.20 5.93 8.86
N ASP A 55 -4.80 6.48 7.72
CA ASP A 55 -5.71 6.95 6.68
C ASP A 55 -6.56 5.79 6.12
N LEU A 56 -5.93 4.64 5.85
CA LEU A 56 -6.66 3.43 5.42
C LEU A 56 -7.62 2.90 6.50
N ALA A 57 -7.21 2.92 7.76
CA ALA A 57 -8.10 2.54 8.86
C ALA A 57 -9.31 3.49 8.99
N ARG A 58 -9.12 4.79 8.72
CA ARG A 58 -10.21 5.78 8.64
C ARG A 58 -11.14 5.55 7.45
N ALA A 59 -10.62 5.10 6.31
CA ALA A 59 -11.45 4.66 5.18
C ALA A 59 -12.23 3.37 5.47
N GLY A 60 -11.81 2.59 6.48
CA GLY A 60 -12.49 1.38 6.94
C GLY A 60 -11.77 0.10 6.52
N TRP A 61 -10.50 0.16 6.17
CA TRP A 61 -9.69 -1.02 5.88
C TRP A 61 -9.23 -1.68 7.19
N PRO A 62 -9.64 -2.94 7.47
CA PRO A 62 -9.23 -3.62 8.69
C PRO A 62 -7.77 -4.09 8.60
N ALA A 63 -7.06 -4.04 9.73
CA ALA A 63 -5.67 -4.51 9.84
C ALA A 63 -5.41 -5.93 9.29
N PRO A 64 -6.28 -6.95 9.52
CA PRO A 64 -6.08 -8.28 8.93
C PRO A 64 -6.12 -8.29 7.39
N ALA A 65 -6.94 -7.47 6.76
CA ALA A 65 -6.98 -7.38 5.29
C ALA A 65 -5.71 -6.73 4.72
N LEU A 66 -5.26 -5.63 5.35
CA LEU A 66 -4.02 -4.97 4.98
C LEU A 66 -2.80 -5.91 5.17
N ALA A 67 -2.82 -6.70 6.24
CA ALA A 67 -1.79 -7.69 6.54
C ALA A 67 -1.70 -8.77 5.45
N GLN A 68 -2.84 -9.28 4.99
CA GLN A 68 -2.92 -10.26 3.90
C GLN A 68 -2.34 -9.69 2.60
N GLN A 69 -2.66 -8.45 2.26
CA GLN A 69 -2.16 -7.80 1.04
C GLN A 69 -0.66 -7.46 1.09
N LEU A 70 -0.14 -7.13 2.28
CA LEU A 70 1.28 -6.83 2.48
C LEU A 70 2.14 -8.09 2.71
N GLY A 71 1.52 -9.25 2.96
CA GLY A 71 2.21 -10.49 3.30
C GLY A 71 2.89 -10.44 4.68
N ILE A 72 2.32 -9.70 5.63
CA ILE A 72 2.86 -9.53 6.99
C ILE A 72 1.81 -9.86 8.05
N ASN A 73 2.18 -9.89 9.32
CA ASN A 73 1.25 -10.13 10.43
C ASN A 73 0.41 -8.86 10.72
N ALA A 74 -0.88 -9.04 11.01
CA ALA A 74 -1.78 -7.96 11.44
C ALA A 74 -1.31 -7.25 12.73
N ARG A 75 -0.59 -7.96 13.61
CA ARG A 75 0.09 -7.37 14.75
C ARG A 75 1.16 -6.39 14.31
N THR A 76 1.97 -6.73 13.31
CA THR A 76 3.00 -5.83 12.74
C THR A 76 2.37 -4.59 12.11
N VAL A 77 1.24 -4.72 11.39
CA VAL A 77 0.50 -3.56 10.86
C VAL A 77 0.06 -2.64 11.99
N SER A 78 -0.48 -3.21 13.07
CA SER A 78 -0.91 -2.45 14.24
C SER A 78 0.28 -1.79 14.95
N GLU A 79 1.41 -2.47 15.08
CA GLU A 79 2.63 -1.93 15.68
C GLU A 79 3.25 -0.82 14.83
N VAL A 80 3.30 -0.95 13.51
CA VAL A 80 3.78 0.12 12.61
C VAL A 80 2.86 1.34 12.67
N ARG A 81 1.54 1.11 12.83
CA ARG A 81 0.59 2.21 13.01
C ARG A 81 0.75 2.89 14.37
N ASP A 82 0.87 2.12 15.44
CA ASP A 82 0.77 2.59 16.82
C ASP A 82 2.13 3.06 17.39
N LYS A 83 3.26 2.53 16.91
CA LYS A 83 4.62 2.83 17.40
C LYS A 83 5.47 3.51 16.33
N ARG A 84 6.37 4.40 16.78
CA ARG A 84 7.41 5.00 15.94
C ARG A 84 8.62 4.05 15.81
N LEU A 85 8.43 2.96 15.06
CA LEU A 85 9.49 2.00 14.78
C LEU A 85 10.32 2.42 13.56
N ARG A 86 11.56 1.96 13.45
CA ARG A 86 12.29 2.01 12.18
C ARG A 86 11.88 0.77 11.38
N LEU A 87 11.48 0.94 10.13
CA LEU A 87 11.00 -0.14 9.28
C LEU A 87 11.81 -0.24 7.99
N ARG A 88 11.82 -1.42 7.39
CA ARG A 88 12.54 -1.65 6.14
C ARG A 88 11.97 -0.74 5.04
N LEU A 89 12.85 -0.12 4.26
CA LEU A 89 12.46 0.75 3.15
C LEU A 89 11.51 0.06 2.16
N ASP A 90 11.76 -1.22 1.86
CA ASP A 90 10.87 -2.03 1.01
C ASP A 90 9.44 -2.09 1.59
N LEU A 91 9.30 -2.32 2.89
CA LEU A 91 7.99 -2.33 3.55
C LEU A 91 7.32 -0.95 3.49
N ALA A 92 8.08 0.13 3.68
CA ALA A 92 7.57 1.49 3.53
C ALA A 92 7.01 1.74 2.12
N LEU A 93 7.76 1.33 1.09
CA LEU A 93 7.36 1.49 -0.31
C LEU A 93 6.15 0.63 -0.67
N ARG A 94 6.06 -0.60 -0.14
CA ARG A 94 4.87 -1.45 -0.28
C ARG A 94 3.63 -0.81 0.34
N ILE A 95 3.75 -0.25 1.55
CA ILE A 95 2.66 0.48 2.22
C ILE A 95 2.23 1.70 1.39
N ARG A 96 3.18 2.48 0.86
CA ARG A 96 2.89 3.64 0.00
C ARG A 96 2.14 3.24 -1.27
N ARG A 97 2.57 2.14 -1.90
CA ARG A 97 1.92 1.63 -3.10
C ARG A 97 0.50 1.14 -2.79
N LEU A 98 0.35 0.35 -1.72
CA LEU A 98 -0.94 -0.16 -1.27
C LEU A 98 -1.91 0.98 -0.95
N HIS A 99 -1.44 2.02 -0.26
CA HIS A 99 -2.28 3.19 0.04
C HIS A 99 -2.81 3.84 -1.24
N ARG A 100 -1.97 4.05 -2.26
CA ARG A 100 -2.41 4.64 -3.54
C ARG A 100 -3.45 3.78 -4.25
N GLU A 101 -3.33 2.46 -4.14
CA GLU A 101 -4.26 1.52 -4.75
C GLU A 101 -5.61 1.47 -4.01
N LEU A 102 -5.60 1.61 -2.68
CA LEU A 102 -6.81 1.41 -1.85
C LEU A 102 -7.53 2.69 -1.42
N ILE A 103 -6.89 3.86 -1.41
CA ILE A 103 -7.48 5.09 -0.85
C ILE A 103 -8.73 5.55 -1.61
N GLY A 104 -8.82 5.24 -2.90
CA GLY A 104 -9.99 5.54 -3.73
C GLY A 104 -11.02 4.41 -3.81
N LEU A 105 -10.79 3.28 -3.13
CA LEU A 105 -11.63 2.11 -3.20
C LEU A 105 -12.47 1.95 -1.93
N ASP A 106 -13.72 1.57 -2.11
CA ASP A 106 -14.58 1.19 -1.00
C ASP A 106 -14.24 -0.23 -0.52
N PRO A 107 -13.92 -0.43 0.77
CA PRO A 107 -13.59 -1.76 1.30
C PRO A 107 -14.74 -2.77 1.15
N VAL A 108 -16.00 -2.34 1.22
CA VAL A 108 -17.15 -3.25 1.09
C VAL A 108 -17.23 -3.79 -0.34
N SER A 109 -17.02 -2.92 -1.32
CA SER A 109 -16.91 -3.29 -2.74
C SER A 109 -15.73 -4.24 -3.05
N GLN A 110 -14.77 -4.34 -2.14
CA GLN A 110 -13.59 -5.22 -2.24
C GLN A 110 -13.73 -6.51 -1.40
N GLY A 111 -14.94 -6.80 -0.90
CA GLY A 111 -15.24 -8.03 -0.18
C GLY A 111 -15.00 -7.97 1.34
N ILE A 112 -14.70 -6.80 1.90
CA ILE A 112 -14.66 -6.62 3.35
C ILE A 112 -16.09 -6.59 3.89
N ARG A 113 -16.35 -7.33 4.98
CA ARG A 113 -17.67 -7.30 5.63
C ARG A 113 -17.97 -5.88 6.15
N PRO A 114 -19.18 -5.34 5.92
CA PRO A 114 -19.54 -3.98 6.35
C PRO A 114 -19.30 -3.73 7.85
N GLY A 115 -19.56 -4.74 8.68
CA GLY A 115 -19.32 -4.67 10.13
C GLY A 115 -17.84 -4.54 10.50
N ASP A 116 -16.95 -5.21 9.77
CA ASP A 116 -15.50 -5.11 10.00
C ASP A 116 -14.96 -3.75 9.55
N ALA A 117 -15.50 -3.22 8.44
CA ALA A 117 -15.18 -1.88 7.97
C ALA A 117 -15.66 -0.81 8.97
N ALA A 118 -16.90 -0.89 9.44
CA ALA A 118 -17.44 0.01 10.45
C ALA A 118 -16.63 -0.04 11.76
N ARG A 119 -16.25 -1.26 12.20
CA ARG A 119 -15.40 -1.45 13.37
C ARG A 119 -14.01 -0.83 13.19
N ALA A 120 -13.41 -0.97 12.01
CA ALA A 120 -12.12 -0.34 11.70
C ALA A 120 -12.21 1.19 11.77
N ARG A 121 -13.27 1.79 11.21
CA ARG A 121 -13.53 3.24 11.28
C ARG A 121 -13.72 3.71 12.72
N ALA A 122 -14.57 3.02 13.49
CA ALA A 122 -14.82 3.35 14.89
C ALA A 122 -13.53 3.26 15.73
N ALA A 123 -12.72 2.22 15.52
CA ALA A 123 -11.44 2.07 16.19
C ALA A 123 -10.42 3.16 15.78
N ALA A 124 -10.47 3.66 14.55
CA ALA A 124 -9.64 4.78 14.11
C ALA A 124 -10.11 6.11 14.75
N ALA A 125 -11.42 6.35 14.82
CA ALA A 125 -11.99 7.54 15.45
C ALA A 125 -11.65 7.64 16.95
N ARG A 126 -11.82 6.53 17.69
CA ARG A 126 -11.44 6.46 19.11
C ARG A 126 -9.96 6.76 19.35
N ARG A 127 -9.09 6.31 18.44
CA ARG A 127 -7.65 6.58 18.52
C ARG A 127 -7.32 8.05 18.24
N ALA A 128 -7.97 8.67 17.26
CA ALA A 128 -7.78 10.09 16.98
C ALA A 128 -8.15 10.93 18.21
N ALA A 129 -9.28 10.61 18.87
CA ALA A 129 -9.69 11.26 20.12
C ALA A 129 -8.67 11.07 21.25
N ALA A 130 -8.12 9.86 21.43
CA ALA A 130 -7.10 9.59 22.45
C ALA A 130 -5.77 10.36 22.21
N VAL A 131 -5.41 10.63 20.96
CA VAL A 131 -4.22 11.42 20.63
C VAL A 131 -4.43 12.91 20.97
N CYS A 132 -5.63 13.44 20.73
CA CYS A 132 -5.98 14.81 21.12
C CYS A 132 -5.91 14.99 22.65
N HIS A 133 -6.55 14.10 23.41
CA HIS A 133 -6.55 14.15 24.88
C HIS A 133 -5.14 14.03 25.49
N ARG A 134 -4.22 13.27 24.86
CA ARG A 134 -2.84 13.17 25.34
C ARG A 134 -2.06 14.48 25.15
N ARG A 135 -2.35 15.24 24.09
CA ARG A 135 -1.69 16.52 23.83
C ARG A 135 -2.13 17.58 24.85
N GLU A 136 -3.40 17.60 25.22
CA GLU A 136 -3.95 18.52 26.22
C GLU A 136 -3.42 18.29 27.64
N GLN A 137 -2.85 17.11 27.95
CA GLN A 137 -2.21 16.83 29.24
C GLN A 137 -0.69 17.02 29.25
N SER A 138 -0.10 17.44 28.13
CA SER A 138 1.34 17.70 28.01
C SER A 138 1.67 19.20 27.96
N GLU A 139 0.67 20.06 28.15
CA GLU A 139 0.76 21.51 28.32
C GLU A 139 0.45 21.88 29.77
#